data_AF-A0A965XPP6-F1
#
_entry.id   AF-A0A965XPP6-F1
#
_cell.length_a   1.000
_cell.length_b   1.000
_cell.length_c   1.000
_cell.angle_alpha   90.00
_cell.angle_beta   90.00
_cell.angle_gamma   90.00
#
_symmetry.space_group_name_H-M   'P 1'
#
loop_
_entity.id
_entity.type
_entity.pdbx_description
1 polymer ?
#
loop_
_entity_poly.entity_id
_entity_poly.type
_entity_poly.pdbx_seq_one_letter_code
_entity_poly.pdbx_strand_id
1 'polypeptide(L)'
;MRLKIWEIRDHQCSILGTCLSLGDLRKIGRKFKIAFPSDATDFQIHATFVSMCRMNCPPSRDISKLLDRKYLKSLRAFGTNKSDTELRSHWREALRSGNIPGPYWAIASHSKASEEFQAEVFGEVHMLSH
;
A
#
# COMPACT_ATOMS: atom_id res chain seq x y z
N MET A 1 7.52 5.20 14.22
CA MET A 1 6.50 4.13 14.24
C MET A 1 6.01 3.92 12.80
N ARG A 2 5.27 2.87 12.45
CA ARG A 2 4.65 2.77 11.11
C ARG A 2 3.15 2.66 11.23
N LEU A 3 2.44 3.36 10.35
CA LEU A 3 1.01 3.25 10.20
C LEU A 3 0.65 1.89 9.61
N LYS A 4 -0.52 1.40 9.96
CA LYS A 4 -1.17 0.22 9.40
C LYS A 4 -2.09 0.65 8.27
N ILE A 5 -2.44 -0.28 7.39
CA ILE A 5 -3.22 0.02 6.18
C ILE A 5 -4.59 0.65 6.48
N TRP A 6 -5.17 0.36 7.65
CA TRP A 6 -6.43 0.94 8.11
C TRP A 6 -6.29 2.30 8.80
N GLU A 7 -5.07 2.75 9.06
CA GLU A 7 -4.80 4.07 9.63
C GLU A 7 -4.54 5.11 8.52
N ILE A 8 -4.21 4.66 7.31
CA ILE A 8 -4.01 5.51 6.13
C ILE A 8 -5.38 5.96 5.62
N ARG A 9 -5.53 7.23 5.26
CA ARG A 9 -6.80 7.77 4.74
C ARG A 9 -6.79 7.74 3.21
N ASP A 10 -7.90 7.33 2.61
CA ASP A 10 -8.25 7.43 1.19
C ASP A 10 -7.32 6.82 0.11
N HIS A 11 -6.17 6.25 0.49
CA HIS A 11 -5.18 5.73 -0.46
C HIS A 11 -5.17 4.19 -0.60
N GLN A 12 -6.08 3.46 0.08
CA GLN A 12 -6.09 1.99 0.04
C GLN A 12 -6.24 1.44 -1.38
N CYS A 13 -7.05 2.06 -2.23
CA CYS A 13 -7.23 1.63 -3.62
C CYS A 13 -5.89 1.63 -4.37
N SER A 14 -5.19 2.77 -4.36
CA SER A 14 -3.88 2.90 -5.00
C SER A 14 -2.83 1.98 -4.38
N ILE A 15 -2.77 1.89 -3.04
CA ILE A 15 -1.82 1.02 -2.35
C ILE A 15 -2.07 -0.45 -2.73
N LEU A 16 -3.30 -0.93 -2.70
CA LEU A 16 -3.59 -2.32 -3.05
C LEU A 16 -3.33 -2.59 -4.53
N GLY A 17 -3.69 -1.66 -5.42
CA GLY A 17 -3.51 -1.80 -6.87
C GLY A 17 -2.05 -1.77 -7.31
N THR A 18 -1.23 -0.96 -6.64
CA THR A 18 0.19 -0.82 -6.94
C THR A 18 1.03 -1.89 -6.24
N CYS A 19 0.71 -2.19 -4.98
CA CYS A 19 1.58 -2.98 -4.11
C CYS A 19 1.20 -4.47 -4.02
N LEU A 20 0.00 -4.87 -4.43
CA LEU A 20 -0.44 -6.26 -4.35
C LEU A 20 -0.99 -6.74 -5.69
N SER A 21 -0.73 -7.99 -6.01
CA SER A 21 -1.40 -8.64 -7.14
C SER A 21 -2.81 -9.10 -6.72
N LEU A 22 -3.69 -9.32 -7.69
CA LEU A 22 -4.97 -10.00 -7.44
C LEU A 22 -4.78 -11.39 -6.84
N GLY A 23 -3.69 -12.09 -7.20
CA GLY A 23 -3.34 -13.37 -6.60
C GLY A 23 -3.07 -13.27 -5.09
N ASP A 24 -2.43 -12.19 -4.64
CA ASP A 24 -2.21 -11.90 -3.22
C ASP A 24 -3.56 -11.70 -2.50
N LEU A 25 -4.45 -10.89 -3.07
CA LEU A 25 -5.78 -10.63 -2.52
C LEU A 25 -6.64 -11.90 -2.46
N ARG A 26 -6.66 -12.70 -3.53
CA ARG A 26 -7.40 -13.98 -3.57
C ARG A 26 -6.89 -14.98 -2.53
N LYS A 27 -5.58 -15.00 -2.23
CA LYS A 27 -5.01 -15.83 -1.13
C LYS A 27 -5.55 -15.41 0.23
N ILE A 28 -5.60 -14.10 0.51
CA ILE A 28 -6.22 -13.57 1.73
C ILE A 28 -7.72 -13.91 1.77
N GLY A 29 -8.41 -13.77 0.64
CA GLY A 29 -9.83 -14.13 0.48
C GLY A 29 -10.13 -15.56 0.91
N ARG A 30 -9.36 -16.52 0.38
CA ARG A 30 -9.48 -17.94 0.76
C ARG A 30 -9.20 -18.16 2.24
N LYS A 31 -8.16 -17.52 2.79
CA LYS A 31 -7.80 -17.66 4.21
C LYS A 31 -8.93 -17.24 5.15
N PHE A 32 -9.62 -16.14 4.84
CA PHE A 32 -10.71 -15.62 5.66
C PHE A 32 -12.10 -16.05 5.18
N LYS A 33 -12.19 -16.98 4.24
CA LYS A 33 -13.45 -17.47 3.65
C LYS A 33 -14.34 -16.34 3.14
N ILE A 34 -13.74 -15.31 2.53
CA ILE A 34 -14.46 -14.20 1.90
C ILE A 34 -15.14 -14.76 0.64
N ALA A 35 -16.47 -14.72 0.63
CA ALA A 35 -17.26 -15.16 -0.50
C ALA A 35 -17.20 -14.13 -1.63
N PHE A 36 -16.89 -14.61 -2.83
CA PHE A 36 -17.04 -13.86 -4.06
C PHE A 36 -17.95 -14.65 -4.99
N PRO A 37 -18.85 -14.00 -5.74
CA PRO A 37 -19.54 -14.62 -6.86
C PRO A 37 -18.54 -15.32 -7.81
N SER A 38 -18.96 -16.41 -8.45
CA SER A 38 -18.09 -17.15 -9.39
C SER A 38 -17.64 -16.30 -10.58
N ASP A 39 -18.45 -15.30 -10.94
CA ASP A 39 -18.25 -14.33 -12.00
C ASP A 39 -17.71 -12.98 -11.47
N ALA A 40 -17.23 -12.92 -10.22
CA ALA A 40 -16.71 -11.69 -9.65
C ALA A 40 -15.54 -11.14 -10.47
N THR A 41 -15.69 -9.90 -10.92
CA THR A 41 -14.65 -9.19 -11.65
C THR A 41 -13.47 -8.86 -10.73
N ASP A 42 -12.30 -8.66 -11.34
CA ASP A 42 -11.11 -8.27 -10.61
C ASP A 42 -11.29 -6.94 -9.86
N PHE A 43 -12.07 -6.01 -10.43
CA PHE A 43 -12.44 -4.76 -9.77
C PHE A 43 -13.31 -5.01 -8.53
N GLN A 44 -14.31 -5.89 -8.59
CA GLN A 44 -15.16 -6.20 -7.43
C GLN A 44 -14.36 -6.82 -6.27
N ILE A 45 -13.42 -7.70 -6.59
CA ILE A 45 -12.52 -8.29 -5.60
C ILE A 45 -11.65 -7.20 -4.98
N HIS A 46 -11.03 -6.36 -5.82
CA HIS A 46 -10.22 -5.23 -5.36
C HIS A 46 -11.03 -4.31 -4.44
N ALA A 47 -12.21 -3.86 -4.86
CA ALA A 47 -13.07 -2.96 -4.10
C ALA A 47 -13.48 -3.54 -2.72
N THR A 48 -13.71 -4.85 -2.66
CA THR A 48 -14.02 -5.54 -1.39
C THR A 48 -12.84 -5.42 -0.41
N PHE A 49 -11.61 -5.67 -0.88
CA PHE A 49 -10.43 -5.52 -0.04
C PHE A 49 -10.12 -4.06 0.32
N VAL A 50 -10.37 -3.11 -0.59
CA VAL A 50 -10.27 -1.68 -0.28
C VAL A 50 -11.17 -1.32 0.90
N SER A 51 -12.44 -1.75 0.85
CA SER A 51 -13.40 -1.52 1.94
C SER A 51 -12.93 -2.12 3.27
N MET A 52 -12.47 -3.37 3.24
CA MET A 52 -11.92 -4.02 4.44
C MET A 52 -10.69 -3.32 4.99
N CYS A 53 -9.81 -2.84 4.11
CA CYS A 53 -8.59 -2.13 4.48
C CYS A 53 -8.82 -0.74 5.07
N ARG A 54 -10.04 -0.19 5.01
CA ARG A 54 -10.42 1.03 5.74
C ARG A 54 -10.79 0.76 7.21
N MET A 55 -10.93 -0.50 7.59
CA MET A 55 -11.31 -0.91 8.94
C MET A 55 -10.21 -1.77 9.58
N ASN A 56 -10.08 -1.69 10.89
CA ASN A 56 -9.21 -2.58 11.64
C ASN A 56 -9.88 -3.97 11.79
N CYS A 57 -9.64 -4.87 10.84
CA CYS A 57 -10.25 -6.19 10.77
C CYS A 57 -9.20 -7.28 10.44
N PRO A 58 -9.50 -8.58 10.62
CA PRO A 58 -8.52 -9.63 10.39
C PRO A 58 -7.90 -9.64 8.97
N PRO A 59 -8.67 -9.46 7.87
CA PRO A 59 -8.09 -9.32 6.54
C PRO A 59 -7.13 -8.12 6.39
N SER A 60 -7.48 -6.94 6.91
CA SER A 60 -6.64 -5.75 6.79
C SER A 60 -5.35 -5.85 7.63
N ARG A 61 -5.41 -6.51 8.79
CA ARG A 61 -4.22 -6.88 9.59
C ARG A 61 -3.26 -7.77 8.82
N ASP A 62 -3.78 -8.78 8.15
CA ASP A 62 -2.95 -9.69 7.36
C ASP A 62 -2.41 -9.04 6.09
N ILE A 63 -3.18 -8.16 5.45
CA ILE A 63 -2.72 -7.34 4.32
C ILE A 63 -1.59 -6.41 4.76
N SER A 64 -1.73 -5.71 5.90
CA SER A 64 -0.66 -4.86 6.43
C SER A 64 0.61 -5.67 6.72
N LYS A 65 0.48 -6.88 7.31
CA LYS A 65 1.62 -7.79 7.51
C LYS A 65 2.21 -8.30 6.20
N LEU A 66 1.39 -8.54 5.17
CA LEU A 66 1.85 -8.96 3.86
C LEU A 66 2.68 -7.85 3.20
N LEU A 67 2.18 -6.62 3.19
CA LEU A 67 2.90 -5.45 2.67
C LEU A 67 4.24 -5.27 3.40
N ASP A 68 4.23 -5.35 4.74
CA ASP A 68 5.44 -5.25 5.55
C ASP A 68 6.48 -6.31 5.21
N ARG A 69 6.05 -7.56 5.01
CA ARG A 69 6.95 -8.66 4.62
C ARG A 69 7.46 -8.51 3.20
N LYS A 70 6.58 -8.20 2.25
CA LYS A 70 6.89 -8.09 0.82
C LYS A 70 7.89 -6.96 0.55
N TYR A 71 7.80 -5.87 1.31
CA TYR A 71 8.60 -4.66 1.10
C TYR A 71 9.59 -4.35 2.23
N LEU A 72 10.01 -5.38 2.98
CA LEU A 72 10.94 -5.23 4.12
C LEU A 72 12.22 -4.48 3.74
N LYS A 73 12.77 -4.72 2.54
CA LYS A 73 13.99 -4.03 2.06
C LYS A 73 13.75 -2.53 1.91
N SER A 74 12.66 -2.11 1.26
CA SER A 74 12.31 -0.70 1.11
C SER A 74 12.01 -0.05 2.47
N LEU A 75 11.28 -0.75 3.34
CA LEU A 75 10.99 -0.26 4.69
C LEU A 75 12.26 -0.01 5.51
N ARG A 76 13.28 -0.88 5.38
CA ARG A 76 14.60 -0.66 6.00
C ARG A 76 15.33 0.53 5.37
N ALA A 77 15.28 0.66 4.06
CA ALA A 77 15.95 1.75 3.35
C ALA A 77 15.35 3.12 3.69
N PHE A 78 14.03 3.22 3.89
CA PHE A 78 13.36 4.46 4.28
C PHE A 78 13.46 4.75 5.79
N GLY A 79 13.69 3.74 6.63
CA GLY A 79 13.86 3.93 8.07
C GLY A 79 12.60 4.46 8.76
N THR A 80 12.74 4.90 10.02
CA THR A 80 11.60 5.41 10.82
C THR A 80 11.74 6.84 11.31
N ASN A 81 12.90 7.46 11.09
CA ASN A 81 13.26 8.76 11.65
C ASN A 81 13.61 9.81 10.60
N LYS A 82 13.37 9.52 9.32
CA LYS A 82 13.66 10.44 8.22
C LYS A 82 12.65 11.58 8.14
N SER A 83 13.15 12.74 7.74
CA SER A 83 12.37 13.92 7.36
C SER A 83 11.78 13.77 5.96
N ASP A 84 10.77 14.58 5.62
CA ASP A 84 10.19 14.60 4.27
C ASP A 84 11.22 14.87 3.18
N THR A 85 12.22 15.73 3.44
CA THR A 85 13.30 15.99 2.48
C THR A 85 14.10 14.72 2.15
N GLU A 86 14.46 13.94 3.16
CA GLU A 86 15.18 12.68 2.97
C GLU A 86 14.29 11.64 2.29
N LEU A 87 13.02 11.52 2.72
CA LEU A 87 12.06 10.59 2.13
C LEU A 87 11.82 10.92 0.64
N ARG A 88 11.69 12.20 0.30
CA ARG A 88 11.53 12.69 -1.08
C ARG A 88 12.75 12.38 -1.95
N SER A 89 13.96 12.48 -1.41
CA SER A 89 15.17 12.09 -2.13
C SER A 89 15.15 10.60 -2.51
N HIS A 90 14.79 9.74 -1.54
CA HIS A 90 14.64 8.30 -1.79
C HIS A 90 13.52 7.97 -2.78
N TRP A 91 12.42 8.70 -2.71
CA TRP A 91 11.30 8.55 -3.63
C TRP A 91 11.67 8.90 -5.08
N ARG A 92 12.38 10.02 -5.29
CA ARG A 92 12.84 10.41 -6.63
C ARG A 92 13.77 9.38 -7.25
N GLU A 93 14.64 8.74 -6.47
CA GLU A 93 15.47 7.64 -6.95
C GLU A 93 14.64 6.40 -7.30
N ALA A 94 13.63 6.08 -6.49
CA ALA A 94 12.70 4.99 -6.77
C ALA A 94 11.93 5.21 -8.09
N LEU A 95 11.47 6.43 -8.35
CA LEU A 95 10.83 6.82 -9.61
C LEU A 95 11.76 6.63 -10.80
N ARG A 96 13.00 7.15 -10.72
CA ARG A 96 13.99 7.04 -11.80
C ARG A 96 14.33 5.59 -12.15
N SER A 97 14.35 4.72 -11.15
CA SER A 97 14.68 3.29 -11.32
C SER A 97 13.46 2.41 -11.62
N GLY A 98 12.25 2.96 -11.66
CA GLY A 98 11.00 2.20 -11.84
C GLY A 98 10.63 1.30 -10.66
N ASN A 99 11.29 1.43 -9.51
CA ASN A 99 11.03 0.63 -8.31
C ASN A 99 9.93 1.27 -7.46
N ILE A 100 8.68 1.17 -7.89
CA ILE A 100 7.55 1.90 -7.26
C ILE A 100 6.97 1.21 -6.01
N PRO A 101 6.57 -0.07 -6.03
CA PRO A 101 5.67 -0.62 -5.01
C PRO A 101 6.23 -0.58 -3.57
N GLY A 102 7.50 -0.92 -3.40
CA GLY A 102 8.12 -0.96 -2.08
C GLY A 102 8.34 0.42 -1.45
N PRO A 103 9.01 1.36 -2.16
CA PRO A 103 9.12 2.75 -1.74
C PRO A 103 7.77 3.42 -1.47
N TYR A 104 6.75 3.14 -2.31
CA TYR A 104 5.42 3.68 -2.10
C TYR A 104 4.80 3.22 -0.78
N TRP A 105 4.82 1.90 -0.49
CA TRP A 105 4.36 1.40 0.82
C TRP A 105 5.17 2.00 1.98
N ALA A 106 6.48 2.17 1.80
CA ALA A 106 7.34 2.71 2.84
C ALA A 106 6.96 4.14 3.22
N ILE A 107 6.63 4.99 2.25
CA ILE A 107 6.20 6.38 2.48
C ILE A 107 4.77 6.42 3.03
N ALA A 108 3.84 5.69 2.41
CA ALA A 108 2.43 5.68 2.80
C ALA A 108 2.24 5.19 4.26
N SER A 109 3.11 4.32 4.74
CA SER A 109 3.10 3.83 6.13
C SER A 109 4.04 4.59 7.08
N HIS A 110 4.74 5.63 6.61
CA HIS A 110 5.74 6.34 7.41
C HIS A 110 5.07 7.32 8.39
N SER A 111 5.24 7.12 9.70
CA SER A 111 4.55 7.96 10.72
C SER A 111 5.02 9.42 10.79
N LYS A 112 6.10 9.77 10.10
CA LYS A 112 6.61 11.16 10.03
C LYS A 112 6.46 11.79 8.65
N ALA A 113 5.95 11.06 7.65
CA ALA A 113 5.68 11.66 6.36
C ALA A 113 4.48 12.60 6.52
N SER A 114 4.60 13.85 6.09
CA SER A 114 3.48 14.79 6.12
C SER A 114 2.35 14.34 5.18
N GLU A 115 1.13 14.80 5.46
CA GLU A 115 -0.02 14.55 4.58
C GLU A 115 0.20 15.13 3.18
N GLU A 116 0.84 16.30 3.08
CA GLU A 116 1.20 16.94 1.80
C GLU A 116 2.15 16.05 0.98
N PHE A 117 3.21 15.53 1.60
CA PHE A 117 4.15 14.67 0.90
C PHE A 117 3.53 13.31 0.54
N GLN A 118 2.65 12.76 1.38
CA GLN A 118 1.91 11.54 1.03
C GLN A 118 0.99 11.77 -0.19
N ALA A 119 0.32 12.92 -0.26
CA ALA A 119 -0.52 13.31 -1.40
C ALA A 119 0.29 13.51 -2.68
N GLU A 120 1.48 14.14 -2.62
CA GLU A 120 2.43 14.27 -3.72
C GLU A 120 2.76 12.88 -4.32
N VAL A 121 3.21 11.96 -3.48
CA VAL A 121 3.59 10.59 -3.88
C VAL A 121 2.39 9.83 -4.44
N PHE A 122 1.20 9.95 -3.84
CA PHE A 122 -0.02 9.33 -4.35
C PHE A 122 -0.38 9.86 -5.74
N GLY A 123 -0.30 11.17 -5.95
CA GLY A 123 -0.59 11.80 -7.24
C GLY A 123 0.34 11.29 -8.34
N GLU A 124 1.63 11.16 -8.05
CA GLU A 124 2.60 10.64 -9.01
C GLU A 124 2.35 9.15 -9.34
N VAL A 125 2.05 8.31 -8.35
CA VAL A 125 1.67 6.90 -8.59
C VAL A 125 0.38 6.79 -9.40
N HIS A 126 -0.59 7.66 -9.14
CA HIS A 126 -1.83 7.72 -9.90
C HIS A 126 -1.58 8.02 -11.38
N MET A 127 -0.72 8.99 -11.69
CA MET A 127 -0.36 9.34 -13.07
C MET A 127 0.41 8.21 -13.79
N LEU A 128 1.17 7.38 -13.08
CA LEU A 128 1.84 6.21 -13.67
C LEU A 128 0.89 5.06 -14.04
N SER A 129 -0.35 5.11 -13.54
CA SER A 129 -1.35 4.06 -13.76
C SER A 129 -2.33 4.42 -14.90
N HIS A 130 -2.08 5.51 -15.62
CA HIS A 130 -2.86 6.02 -16.76
C HIS A 130 -2.02 6.00 -18.04
#